data_AF-A0A3P8VEF0-F1
#
_entry.id   AF-A0A3P8VEF0-F1
#
_cell.length_a   1.000
_cell.length_b   1.000
_cell.length_c   1.000
_cell.angle_alpha   90.00
_cell.angle_beta   90.00
_cell.angle_gamma   90.00
#
_symmetry.space_group_name_H-M   'P 1'
#
loop_
_entity.id
_entity.type
_entity.pdbx_description
1 polymer ?
#
loop_
_entity_poly.entity_id
_entity_poly.type
_entity_poly.pdbx_seq_one_letter_code
_entity_poly.pdbx_strand_id
1 'polypeptide(L)' 'MYEEFLSKVSILESLDKWERLTVADALETVLFKDGQKIVVQGEPGDEFFIILEVLNSVFFKHFFFLLWY' A
#
# COMPACT_ATOMS: atom_id res chain seq x y z
N MET A 1 3.46 15.47 5.53
CA MET A 1 4.24 14.29 5.98
C MET A 1 4.07 13.12 5.01
N TYR A 2 2.85 12.75 4.61
CA TYR A 2 2.63 11.67 3.62
C TYR A 2 2.95 12.07 2.17
N GLU A 3 2.88 13.36 1.80
CA GLU A 3 3.11 13.82 0.41
C GLU A 3 4.47 13.40 -0.17
N GLU A 4 5.57 13.54 0.59
CA GLU A 4 6.91 13.12 0.16
C GLU A 4 7.09 11.60 0.07
N PHE A 5 6.25 10.85 0.79
CA PHE A 5 6.26 9.40 0.72
C PHE A 5 5.45 8.92 -0.48
N LEU A 6 4.25 9.47 -0.67
CA LEU A 6 3.37 9.14 -1.79
C LEU A 6 3.99 9.51 -3.13
N SER A 7 4.81 10.56 -3.19
CA SER A 7 5.56 10.91 -4.40
C SER A 7 6.63 9.88 -4.80
N LYS A 8 7.03 8.98 -3.90
CA LYS A 8 7.98 7.88 -4.18
C LYS A 8 7.28 6.59 -4.60
N VAL A 9 5.95 6.52 -4.48
CA VAL A 9 5.18 5.34 -4.85
C VAL A 9 4.80 5.45 -6.32
N SER A 10 5.41 4.62 -7.17
CA SER A 10 5.26 4.71 -8.63
C SER A 10 3.82 4.55 -9.14
N ILE A 11 2.97 3.81 -8.41
CA ILE A 11 1.55 3.67 -8.78
C ILE A 11 0.74 4.97 -8.57
N LEU A 12 1.25 5.90 -7.76
CA LEU A 12 0.63 7.19 -7.47
C LEU A 12 1.26 8.34 -8.26
N GLU A 13 2.25 8.07 -9.14
CA GLU A 13 2.94 9.10 -9.94
C GLU A 13 2.00 9.81 -10.92
N SER A 14 0.95 9.13 -11.39
CA SER A 14 -0.05 9.69 -12.29
C SER A 14 -0.99 10.69 -11.61
N LEU A 15 -1.04 10.70 -10.27
CA LEU A 15 -1.92 11.58 -9.51
C LEU A 15 -1.32 12.98 -9.41
N ASP A 16 -2.17 13.99 -9.58
CA ASP A 16 -1.79 15.37 -9.36
C ASP A 16 -1.58 15.67 -7.87
N LYS A 17 -1.22 16.93 -7.55
CA LYS A 17 -0.97 17.32 -6.16
C LYS A 17 -2.24 17.23 -5.28
N TRP A 18 -3.40 17.59 -5.81
CA TRP A 18 -4.66 17.60 -5.05
C TRP A 18 -5.21 16.19 -4.85
N GLU A 19 -5.10 15.34 -5.86
CA GLU A 19 -5.43 13.92 -5.77
C GLU A 19 -4.54 13.24 -4.74
N ARG A 20 -3.22 13.52 -4.74
CA ARG A 20 -2.30 13.02 -3.71
C ARG A 20 -2.63 13.50 -2.31
N LEU A 21 -3.06 14.75 -2.14
CA LEU A 21 -3.52 15.26 -0.85
C LEU A 21 -4.79 14.54 -0.38
N THR A 22 -5.73 14.30 -1.29
CA THR A 22 -6.96 13.55 -0.99
C THR A 22 -6.65 12.12 -0.57
N VAL A 23 -5.72 11.45 -1.24
CA VAL A 23 -5.22 10.13 -0.84
C VAL A 23 -4.51 10.20 0.51
N ALA A 24 -3.65 11.20 0.72
CA ALA A 24 -2.94 11.40 1.99
C ALA A 24 -3.89 11.56 3.17
N ASP A 25 -4.99 12.30 2.99
CA ASP A 25 -6.01 12.51 4.02
C ASP A 25 -6.86 11.25 4.26
N ALA A 26 -7.04 10.40 3.26
CA ALA A 26 -7.77 9.13 3.36
C ALA A 26 -6.93 7.97 3.90
N LEU A 27 -5.60 8.12 4.00
CA LEU A 27 -4.72 7.06 4.49
C LEU A 27 -4.81 6.94 6.02
N GLU A 28 -5.19 5.75 6.48
CA GLU A 28 -5.18 5.41 7.90
C GLU A 28 -3.95 4.57 8.25
N THR A 29 -3.31 4.90 9.36
CA THR A 29 -2.16 4.12 9.86
C THR A 29 -2.67 2.93 10.65
N VAL A 30 -2.46 1.73 10.11
CA VAL A 30 -2.82 0.47 10.78
C VAL A 30 -1.56 -0.28 11.18
N LEU A 31 -1.52 -0.74 12.43
CA LEU A 31 -0.43 -1.55 12.97
C LEU A 31 -0.85 -3.01 12.98
N PHE A 32 -0.05 -3.85 12.34
CA PHE A 32 -0.24 -5.29 12.33
C PHE A 32 0.77 -5.96 13.26
N LYS A 33 0.34 -7.03 13.93
CA LYS A 33 1.23 -7.86 14.75
C LYS A 33 1.92 -8.90 13.89
N ASP A 34 3.05 -9.40 14.37
CA ASP A 34 3.72 -10.52 13.73
C ASP A 34 2.80 -11.73 13.59
N GLY A 35 2.84 -12.39 12.43
CA GLY A 35 1.96 -13.50 12.07
C GLY A 35 0.51 -13.15 11.74
N GLN A 36 0.09 -11.88 11.81
CA GLN A 36 -1.25 -11.47 11.41
C GLN A 36 -1.38 -11.47 9.88
N LYS A 37 -2.43 -12.11 9.36
CA LYS A 37 -2.74 -12.07 7.92
C LYS A 37 -3.36 -10.72 7.59
N ILE A 38 -2.68 -9.96 6.71
CA ILE A 38 -3.13 -8.62 6.26
C ILE A 38 -4.05 -8.76 5.05
N VAL A 39 -3.66 -9.58 4.07
CA VAL A 39 -4.47 -9.90 2.88
C VAL A 39 -4.41 -11.40 2.65
N VAL A 40 -5.57 -12.02 2.37
CA VAL A 40 -5.68 -13.46 2.10
C VAL A 40 -6.09 -13.66 0.64
N GLN A 41 -5.29 -14.45 -0.09
CA GLN A 41 -5.58 -14.75 -1.49
C GLN A 41 -6.91 -15.51 -1.62
N GLY A 42 -7.78 -15.02 -2.50
CA GLY A 42 -9.09 -15.63 -2.78
C GLY A 42 -10.23 -15.08 -1.92
N GLU A 43 -9.93 -14.23 -0.93
CA GLU A 43 -10.94 -13.43 -0.25
C GLU A 43 -11.18 -12.11 -0.99
N PRO A 44 -12.43 -11.60 -1.02
CA PRO A 44 -12.68 -10.26 -1.55
C PRO A 44 -11.90 -9.25 -0.71
N GLY A 45 -11.04 -8.48 -1.36
CA GLY A 45 -10.28 -7.39 -0.75
C GLY A 45 -10.77 -6.07 -1.32
N ASP A 46 -11.33 -5.23 -0.47
CA ASP A 46 -11.77 -3.87 -0.82
C ASP A 46 -10.78 -2.78 -0.37
N GLU A 47 -9.65 -3.20 0.24
CA GLU A 47 -8.70 -2.31 0.89
C GLU A 47 -7.33 -2.30 0.18
N PHE A 48 -6.72 -1.11 0.16
CA PHE A 48 -5.39 -0.87 -0.39
C PHE A 48 -4.41 -0.48 0.72
N PHE A 49 -3.29 -1.18 0.82
CA PHE A 49 -2.28 -0.96 1.85
C PHE A 49 -0.96 -0.48 1.24
N ILE A 50 -0.32 0.49 1.89
CA ILE A 50 1.05 0.93 1.57
C ILE A 50 1.92 0.71 2.81
N ILE A 51 3.07 0.05 2.64
CA ILE A 51 4.02 -0.11 3.73
C ILE A 51 4.85 1.15 3.87
N LEU A 52 4.72 1.83 5.00
CA LEU A 52 5.53 3.00 5.35
C LEU A 52 6.88 2.59 5.98
N GLU A 53 6.85 1.67 6.93
CA GLU A 53 8.04 1.24 7.68
C GLU A 53 7.98 -0.27 7.96
N VAL A 54 9.06 -0.98 7.68
CA VAL A 54 9.21 -2.41 7.99
C VAL A 54 9.89 -2.54 9.34
N LEU A 55 9.20 -2.18 10.41
CA LEU A 55 9.69 -2.49 11.76
C LEU A 55 9.52 -3.98 12.08
N ASN A 56 8.53 -4.66 11.46
CA ASN A 56 8.37 -6.11 11.48
C ASN A 56 7.69 -6.56 10.17
N SER A 57 8.46 -7.20 9.30
CA SER A 57 8.14 -7.88 8.03
C SER A 57 6.71 -7.78 7.51
N VAL A 58 6.51 -6.98 6.45
CA VAL A 58 5.35 -7.13 5.54
C VAL A 58 5.87 -7.55 4.17
N PHE A 59 5.67 -8.82 3.83
CA PHE A 59 6.00 -9.40 2.53
C PHE A 59 4.90 -9.02 1.52
N PHE A 60 5.20 -8.09 0.59
CA PHE A 60 4.36 -7.87 -0.58
C PHE A 60 4.70 -8.90 -1.64
N LYS A 61 3.83 -9.88 -1.83
CA LYS A 61 3.83 -10.74 -3.02
C LYS A 61 2.89 -10.18 -4.09
N HIS A 62 2.92 -8.87 -4.34
CA HIS A 62 2.20 -8.25 -5.46
C HIS A 62 3.12 -7.96 -6.67
N PHE A 63 4.36 -8.45 -6.65
CA PHE A 63 5.23 -8.51 -7.83
C PHE A 63 5.13 -9.86 -8.58
N PHE A 64 3.99 -10.55 -8.48
CA PHE A 64 3.81 -11.88 -9.08
C PHE A 64 2.49 -11.97 -9.86
N PHE A 65 2.28 -11.07 -10.83
CA PHE A 65 1.18 -11.23 -11.79
C PHE A 65 1.56 -10.91 -13.26
N LEU A 66 2.85 -10.74 -13.57
CA LEU A 66 3.33 -10.43 -14.93
C LEU A 66 4.17 -11.54 -15.58
N LEU A 67 4.05 -12.80 -15.13
CA LEU A 67 4.74 -13.94 -15.77
C LEU A 67 3.86 -15.17 -16.02
N TRP A 68 2.55 -14.97 -16.14
CA TRP A 68 1.67 -15.95 -16.82
C TRP A 68 0.73 -15.20 -17.77
N TYR A 69 1.30 -14.70 -18.86
CA TYR A 69 0.81 -14.91 -20.23
C TYR A 69 1.95 -14.58 -21.20
#